data_AF-A0AAV1DQY9-F1
#
_entry.id   AF-A0AAV1DQY9-F1
#
_cell.length_a   1.000
_cell.length_b   1.000
_cell.length_c   1.000
_cell.angle_alpha   90.00
_cell.angle_beta   90.00
_cell.angle_gamma   90.00
#
_symmetry.space_group_name_H-M   'P 1'
#
loop_
_entity.id
_entity.type
_entity.pdbx_description
1 polymer ?
#
loop_
_entity_poly.entity_id
_entity_poly.type
_entity_poly.pdbx_seq_one_letter_code
_entity_poly.pdbx_strand_id
1 'polypeptide(L)'
;MGGRFQWFWLLIMHFTVIIVCKISFHFWWVPIIVDIAAIFVCKKVWFQFWYIPRRIEHHFFVQGIKGPKYSFLLGNLKEIGNLTSKASSQPMPLSTTSFQEFFPSYDHWRKIHGSTLLLWFGLTARVTEADPTLLKDIFITKSEYFEKIDSPFLLKKLEGDGLLNLKGIKWAHHRKVISPAFYLENLKLMVPLIGVSMEKMLKQWLKLMSSSEDDGSKVEIDVSEWFQNIAEEVMARAAFGISYEEEGRAIYKLQAQQMAYAAKAFEKIFTPGYRFLPTETNRNCWRLEKEIRESITKLIDKRRNTKYSSPIKMYSPVSSRPNDLLDFMISGFNKENAGITNPPLPPPPL
;
A
#
# COMPACT_ATOMS: atom_id res chain seq x y z
N MET A 1 -65.23 -57.29 -11.45
CA MET A 1 -63.97 -56.78 -10.85
C MET A 1 -63.46 -55.45 -11.44
N GLY A 2 -64.19 -54.72 -12.30
CA GLY A 2 -63.66 -53.51 -12.96
C GLY A 2 -63.88 -52.16 -12.24
N GLY A 3 -64.91 -52.00 -11.41
CA GLY A 3 -65.30 -50.68 -10.89
C GLY A 3 -64.42 -50.11 -9.76
N ARG A 4 -63.78 -50.96 -8.94
CA ARG A 4 -62.94 -50.51 -7.80
C ARG A 4 -61.58 -49.95 -8.22
N PHE A 5 -61.03 -50.39 -9.35
CA PHE A 5 -59.77 -49.86 -9.88
C PHE A 5 -59.95 -48.46 -10.48
N GLN A 6 -61.13 -48.16 -11.04
CA GLN A 6 -61.41 -46.88 -11.69
C GLN A 6 -61.44 -45.71 -10.69
N TRP A 7 -62.00 -45.92 -9.50
CA TRP A 7 -62.00 -44.93 -8.41
C TRP A 7 -60.59 -44.66 -7.84
N PHE A 8 -59.74 -45.69 -7.77
CA PHE A 8 -58.36 -45.53 -7.31
C PHE A 8 -57.51 -44.70 -8.27
N TRP A 9 -57.65 -44.94 -9.58
CA TRP A 9 -56.99 -44.13 -10.62
C TRP A 9 -57.50 -42.69 -10.68
N LEU A 10 -58.81 -42.47 -10.49
CA LEU A 10 -59.38 -41.13 -10.37
C LEU A 10 -58.84 -40.37 -9.15
N LEU A 11 -58.68 -41.04 -8.01
CA LEU A 11 -58.14 -40.42 -6.80
C LEU A 11 -56.64 -40.06 -6.97
N ILE A 12 -55.86 -40.94 -7.61
CA ILE A 12 -54.46 -40.67 -7.95
C ILE A 12 -54.34 -39.50 -8.94
N MET A 13 -55.21 -39.44 -9.97
CA MET A 13 -55.22 -38.29 -10.90
C MET A 13 -55.59 -37.00 -10.17
N HIS A 14 -56.58 -37.03 -9.27
CA HIS A 14 -56.98 -35.84 -8.52
C HIS A 14 -55.86 -35.35 -7.59
N PHE A 15 -55.18 -36.26 -6.90
CA PHE A 15 -54.04 -35.91 -6.04
C PHE A 15 -52.83 -35.41 -6.84
N THR A 16 -52.51 -36.02 -7.98
CA THR A 16 -51.41 -35.54 -8.84
C THR A 16 -51.71 -34.17 -9.44
N VAL A 17 -52.94 -33.90 -9.87
CA VAL A 17 -53.36 -32.56 -10.34
C VAL A 17 -53.26 -31.52 -9.23
N ILE A 18 -53.70 -31.82 -8.00
CA ILE A 18 -53.58 -30.89 -6.87
C ILE A 18 -52.11 -30.61 -6.52
N ILE A 19 -51.26 -31.63 -6.55
CA ILE A 19 -49.82 -31.50 -6.28
C ILE A 19 -49.15 -30.67 -7.39
N VAL A 20 -49.43 -30.95 -8.66
CA VAL A 20 -48.88 -30.20 -9.80
C VAL A 20 -49.38 -28.75 -9.80
N CYS A 21 -50.64 -28.49 -9.45
CA CYS A 21 -51.17 -27.13 -9.29
C CYS A 21 -50.55 -26.39 -8.11
N LYS A 22 -50.36 -27.03 -6.95
CA LYS A 22 -49.70 -26.42 -5.79
C LYS A 22 -48.23 -26.12 -6.06
N ILE A 23 -47.52 -27.02 -6.73
CA ILE A 23 -46.12 -26.83 -7.14
C ILE A 23 -46.04 -25.68 -8.16
N SER A 24 -46.87 -25.69 -9.20
CA SER A 24 -46.89 -24.62 -10.21
C SER A 24 -47.23 -23.25 -9.60
N PHE A 25 -48.16 -23.20 -8.64
CA PHE A 25 -48.49 -21.98 -7.91
C PHE A 25 -47.33 -21.48 -7.03
N HIS A 26 -46.58 -22.39 -6.41
CA HIS A 26 -45.39 -22.03 -5.63
C HIS A 26 -44.16 -21.63 -6.48
N PHE A 27 -44.12 -21.94 -7.77
CA PHE A 27 -43.03 -21.49 -8.64
C PHE A 27 -43.35 -20.18 -9.39
N TRP A 28 -44.61 -19.75 -9.44
CA TRP A 28 -45.02 -18.57 -10.22
C TRP A 28 -44.57 -17.22 -9.64
N TRP A 29 -44.35 -17.12 -8.32
CA TRP A 29 -43.86 -15.89 -7.67
C TRP A 29 -42.33 -15.76 -7.69
N VAL A 30 -41.60 -16.85 -7.96
CA VAL A 30 -40.13 -16.85 -8.08
C VAL A 30 -39.63 -15.88 -9.17
N PRO A 31 -40.15 -15.90 -10.43
CA PRO A 31 -39.72 -14.94 -11.44
C PRO A 31 -40.02 -13.49 -11.05
N ILE A 32 -41.16 -13.24 -10.39
CA ILE A 32 -41.52 -11.90 -9.90
C ILE A 32 -40.49 -11.39 -8.87
N ILE A 33 -40.06 -12.25 -7.94
CA ILE A 33 -39.02 -11.88 -6.96
C ILE A 33 -37.68 -11.64 -7.67
N VAL A 34 -37.33 -12.46 -8.66
CA VAL A 34 -36.10 -12.28 -9.45
C VAL A 34 -36.13 -10.96 -10.22
N ASP A 35 -37.25 -10.60 -10.83
CA ASP A 35 -37.41 -9.35 -11.56
C ASP A 35 -37.36 -8.13 -10.63
N ILE A 36 -38.01 -8.18 -9.47
CA ILE A 36 -37.92 -7.13 -8.45
C ILE A 36 -36.48 -6.97 -7.97
N ALA A 37 -35.78 -8.07 -7.71
CA ALA A 37 -34.38 -8.04 -7.32
C ALA A 37 -33.49 -7.46 -8.44
N ALA A 38 -33.74 -7.82 -9.69
CA ALA A 38 -33.04 -7.30 -10.86
C ALA A 38 -33.25 -5.78 -11.01
N ILE A 39 -34.50 -5.30 -10.89
CA ILE A 39 -34.82 -3.87 -10.93
C ILE A 39 -34.11 -3.12 -9.79
N PHE A 40 -34.13 -3.68 -8.58
CA PHE A 40 -33.44 -3.09 -7.43
C PHE A 40 -31.92 -2.99 -7.67
N VAL A 41 -31.31 -4.04 -8.23
CA VAL A 41 -29.89 -4.04 -8.61
C VAL A 41 -29.62 -3.02 -9.71
N CYS A 42 -30.40 -2.99 -10.78
CA CYS A 42 -30.27 -2.02 -11.87
C CYS A 42 -30.38 -0.57 -11.37
N LYS A 43 -31.36 -0.28 -10.51
CA LYS A 43 -31.52 1.04 -9.88
C LYS A 43 -30.31 1.39 -9.02
N LYS A 44 -29.79 0.43 -8.24
CA LYS A 44 -28.59 0.64 -7.41
C LYS A 44 -27.35 0.87 -8.26
N VAL A 45 -27.17 0.13 -9.34
CA VAL A 45 -26.06 0.30 -10.29
C VAL A 45 -26.15 1.67 -10.98
N TRP A 46 -27.32 2.03 -11.51
CA TRP A 46 -27.51 3.34 -12.13
C TRP A 46 -27.24 4.48 -11.13
N PHE A 47 -27.76 4.37 -9.91
CA PHE A 47 -27.54 5.37 -8.87
C PHE A 47 -26.05 5.50 -8.52
N GLN A 48 -25.36 4.37 -8.30
CA GLN A 48 -23.96 4.35 -7.86
C GLN A 48 -22.97 4.76 -8.96
N PHE A 49 -23.16 4.28 -10.19
CA PHE A 49 -22.20 4.47 -11.27
C PHE A 49 -22.52 5.64 -12.20
N TRP A 50 -23.74 6.19 -12.15
CA TRP A 50 -24.15 7.28 -13.05
C TRP A 50 -24.59 8.52 -12.28
N TYR A 51 -25.55 8.38 -11.37
CA TYR A 51 -26.12 9.54 -10.67
C TYR A 51 -25.13 10.19 -9.70
N ILE A 52 -24.49 9.41 -8.82
CA ILE A 52 -23.53 9.94 -7.85
C ILE A 52 -22.34 10.64 -8.52
N PRO A 53 -21.63 10.03 -9.51
CA PRO A 53 -20.49 10.67 -10.14
C PRO A 53 -20.84 12.00 -10.81
N ARG A 54 -21.96 12.05 -11.55
CA ARG A 54 -22.43 13.29 -12.20
C ARG A 54 -22.79 14.38 -11.20
N ARG A 55 -23.41 14.01 -10.08
CA ARG A 55 -23.76 14.98 -9.02
C ARG A 55 -22.50 15.58 -8.39
N ILE A 56 -21.48 14.77 -8.13
CA ILE A 56 -20.19 15.22 -7.57
C ILE A 56 -19.45 16.09 -8.59
N GLU A 57 -19.38 15.67 -9.86
CA GLU A 57 -18.77 16.43 -10.94
C GLU A 57 -19.43 17.82 -11.07
N HIS A 58 -20.75 17.87 -11.06
CA HIS A 58 -21.50 19.13 -11.10
C HIS A 58 -21.24 20.00 -9.87
N HIS A 59 -21.22 19.42 -8.66
CA HIS A 59 -20.95 20.14 -7.42
C HIS A 59 -19.60 20.87 -7.45
N PHE A 60 -18.54 20.20 -7.89
CA PHE A 60 -17.21 20.80 -8.01
C PHE A 60 -17.10 21.75 -9.20
N PHE A 61 -17.78 21.45 -10.31
CA PHE A 61 -17.82 22.34 -11.47
C PHE A 61 -18.40 23.72 -11.14
N VAL A 62 -19.47 23.77 -10.34
CA VAL A 62 -20.08 25.04 -9.89
C VAL A 62 -19.13 25.83 -8.98
N GLN A 63 -18.21 25.17 -8.28
CA GLN A 63 -17.15 25.80 -7.47
C GLN A 63 -15.92 26.21 -8.30
N GLY A 64 -15.96 26.01 -9.62
CA GLY A 64 -14.86 26.33 -10.53
C GLY A 64 -13.79 25.25 -10.65
N ILE A 65 -13.91 24.13 -9.94
CA ILE A 65 -12.98 23.00 -10.01
C ILE A 65 -13.33 22.15 -11.22
N LYS A 66 -12.43 22.12 -12.20
CA LYS A 66 -12.58 21.36 -13.45
C LYS A 66 -11.69 20.11 -13.43
N GLY A 67 -11.96 19.19 -14.34
CA GLY A 67 -11.15 17.99 -14.48
C GLY A 67 -11.56 17.14 -15.67
N PRO A 68 -10.83 16.05 -15.95
CA PRO A 68 -11.24 15.07 -16.94
C PRO A 68 -12.61 14.47 -16.59
N LYS A 69 -13.43 14.24 -17.62
CA LYS A 69 -14.77 13.69 -17.46
C LYS A 69 -14.73 12.28 -16.87
N TYR A 70 -15.73 11.94 -16.06
CA TYR A 70 -15.88 10.60 -15.53
C TYR A 70 -16.18 9.58 -16.65
N SER A 71 -15.46 8.46 -16.68
CA SER A 71 -15.81 7.29 -17.50
C SER A 71 -16.42 6.18 -16.64
N PHE A 72 -17.45 5.52 -17.16
CA PHE A 72 -18.18 4.47 -16.45
C PHE A 72 -17.24 3.36 -15.95
N LEU A 73 -17.41 2.93 -14.69
CA LEU A 73 -16.59 1.95 -13.94
C LEU A 73 -15.15 2.38 -13.64
N LEU A 74 -14.39 2.79 -14.65
CA LEU A 74 -12.94 3.01 -14.57
C LEU A 74 -12.53 4.42 -14.15
N GLY A 75 -13.43 5.40 -14.22
CA GLY A 75 -13.08 6.80 -13.97
C GLY A 75 -12.02 7.25 -14.99
N ASN A 76 -10.86 7.73 -14.54
CA ASN A 76 -9.76 8.13 -15.42
C ASN A 76 -8.61 7.13 -15.45
N LEU A 77 -8.73 5.97 -14.81
CA LEU A 77 -7.64 4.99 -14.67
C LEU A 77 -7.04 4.52 -16.00
N LYS A 78 -7.90 4.29 -17.01
CA LYS A 78 -7.44 3.89 -18.35
C LYS A 78 -6.57 4.96 -19.00
N GLU A 79 -6.95 6.22 -18.87
CA GLU A 79 -6.19 7.34 -19.42
C GLU A 79 -4.88 7.57 -18.66
N ILE A 80 -4.91 7.44 -17.33
CA ILE A 80 -3.70 7.45 -16.48
C ILE A 80 -2.71 6.37 -16.95
N GLY A 81 -3.19 5.13 -17.14
CA GLY A 81 -2.35 4.02 -17.62
C GLY A 81 -1.74 4.29 -19.00
N ASN A 82 -2.55 4.79 -19.94
CA ASN A 82 -2.06 5.13 -21.29
C ASN A 82 -0.99 6.24 -21.26
N LEU A 83 -1.21 7.31 -20.48
CA LEU A 83 -0.24 8.40 -20.36
C LEU A 83 1.04 7.95 -19.67
N THR A 84 0.93 7.09 -18.66
CA THR A 84 2.08 6.51 -17.95
C THR A 84 2.90 5.62 -18.90
N SER A 85 2.25 4.73 -19.65
CA SER A 85 2.91 3.87 -20.64
C SER A 85 3.58 4.68 -21.76
N LYS A 86 2.94 5.75 -22.23
CA LYS A 86 3.53 6.64 -23.22
C LYS A 86 4.76 7.36 -22.68
N ALA A 87 4.69 7.88 -21.45
CA ALA A 87 5.83 8.53 -20.80
C ALA A 87 7.00 7.56 -20.60
N SER A 88 6.75 6.35 -20.11
CA SER A 88 7.80 5.35 -19.89
C SER A 88 8.46 4.84 -21.19
N SER A 89 7.79 4.99 -22.33
CA SER A 89 8.35 4.58 -23.63
C SER A 89 9.33 5.59 -24.22
N GLN A 90 9.37 6.82 -23.69
CA GLN A 90 10.22 7.89 -24.20
C GLN A 90 11.50 8.01 -23.37
N PRO A 91 12.66 8.24 -24.02
CA PRO A 91 13.91 8.47 -23.31
C PRO A 91 13.85 9.75 -22.48
N MET A 92 14.35 9.68 -21.26
CA MET A 92 14.33 10.77 -20.28
C MET A 92 15.29 11.89 -20.70
N PRO A 93 14.83 13.11 -20.96
CA PRO A 93 15.73 14.24 -21.18
C PRO A 93 16.42 14.62 -19.87
N LEU A 94 17.71 14.96 -19.91
CA LEU A 94 18.48 15.32 -18.71
C LEU A 94 17.97 16.59 -18.00
N SER A 95 17.06 17.35 -18.62
CA SER A 95 16.61 18.69 -18.23
C SER A 95 15.15 18.76 -17.76
N THR A 96 14.42 17.65 -17.69
CA THR A 96 13.02 17.65 -17.27
C THR A 96 12.89 17.77 -15.75
N THR A 97 11.90 18.58 -15.31
CA THR A 97 11.50 18.60 -13.91
C THR A 97 10.90 17.24 -13.54
N SER A 98 11.50 16.56 -12.57
CA SER A 98 11.13 15.21 -12.08
C SER A 98 9.62 14.95 -12.02
N PHE A 99 8.84 15.93 -11.59
CA PHE A 99 7.39 15.80 -11.41
C PHE A 99 6.61 15.45 -12.69
N GLN A 100 7.02 15.92 -13.86
CA GLN A 100 6.31 15.66 -15.13
C GLN A 100 6.36 14.19 -15.54
N GLU A 101 7.41 13.48 -15.13
CA GLU A 101 7.64 12.10 -15.53
C GLU A 101 7.14 11.11 -14.49
N PHE A 102 7.17 11.47 -13.19
CA PHE A 102 6.58 10.64 -12.15
C PHE A 102 5.04 10.64 -12.19
N PHE A 103 4.42 11.75 -12.61
CA PHE A 103 2.96 11.88 -12.70
C PHE A 103 2.53 12.51 -14.04
N PRO A 104 2.74 11.82 -15.18
CA PRO A 104 2.50 12.39 -16.51
C PRO A 104 1.03 12.73 -16.75
N SER A 105 0.11 11.94 -16.19
CA SER A 105 -1.32 12.20 -16.25
C SER A 105 -1.70 13.49 -15.53
N TYR A 106 -1.11 13.73 -14.37
CA TYR A 106 -1.38 14.92 -13.59
C TYR A 106 -0.81 16.17 -14.25
N ASP A 107 0.43 16.14 -14.74
CA ASP A 107 1.00 17.28 -15.48
C ASP A 107 0.18 17.62 -16.74
N HIS A 108 -0.27 16.61 -17.49
CA HIS A 108 -1.13 16.78 -18.65
C HIS A 108 -2.43 17.52 -18.30
N TRP A 109 -3.17 17.05 -17.31
CA TRP A 109 -4.45 17.68 -16.94
C TRP A 109 -4.28 19.00 -16.20
N ARG A 110 -3.20 19.17 -15.43
CA ARG A 110 -2.88 20.45 -14.77
C ARG A 110 -2.72 21.58 -15.80
N LYS A 111 -2.05 21.30 -16.93
CA LYS A 111 -1.89 22.26 -18.03
C LYS A 111 -3.22 22.66 -18.68
N ILE A 112 -4.23 21.80 -18.63
CA ILE A 112 -5.54 22.01 -19.26
C ILE A 112 -6.54 22.66 -18.29
N HIS A 113 -6.56 22.20 -17.03
CA HIS A 113 -7.61 22.51 -16.06
C HIS A 113 -7.15 23.44 -14.92
N GLY A 114 -5.85 23.65 -14.74
CA GLY A 114 -5.28 24.45 -13.65
C GLY A 114 -4.66 23.61 -12.52
N SER A 115 -4.26 24.27 -11.44
CA SER A 115 -3.60 23.65 -10.26
C SER A 115 -4.53 22.76 -9.44
N THR A 116 -5.79 23.17 -9.31
CA THR A 116 -6.85 22.42 -8.62
C THR A 116 -7.70 21.67 -9.63
N LEU A 117 -7.71 20.35 -9.56
CA LEU A 117 -8.47 19.54 -10.51
C LEU A 117 -9.12 18.30 -9.88
N LEU A 118 -10.25 17.88 -10.46
CA LEU A 118 -11.00 16.71 -10.04
C LEU A 118 -10.60 15.47 -10.86
N LEU A 119 -10.13 14.41 -10.20
CA LEU A 119 -9.78 13.11 -10.80
C LEU A 119 -10.71 12.00 -10.32
N TRP A 120 -10.87 10.96 -11.15
CA TRP A 120 -11.66 9.78 -10.84
C TRP A 120 -10.81 8.51 -10.79
N PHE A 121 -10.80 7.87 -9.63
CA PHE A 121 -10.20 6.55 -9.42
C PHE A 121 -11.32 5.52 -9.25
N GLY A 122 -11.74 4.92 -10.38
CA GLY A 122 -12.99 4.17 -10.43
C GLY A 122 -14.17 5.07 -10.05
N LEU A 123 -14.89 4.72 -8.99
CA LEU A 123 -16.00 5.52 -8.44
C LEU A 123 -15.57 6.63 -7.48
N THR A 124 -14.29 6.68 -7.11
CA THR A 124 -13.82 7.62 -6.08
C THR A 124 -13.35 8.91 -6.73
N ALA A 125 -14.03 10.00 -6.45
CA ALA A 125 -13.58 11.34 -6.79
C ALA A 125 -12.42 11.77 -5.88
N ARG A 126 -11.38 12.38 -6.44
CA ARG A 126 -10.24 12.94 -5.73
C ARG A 126 -9.96 14.34 -6.25
N VAL A 127 -9.99 15.33 -5.37
CA VAL A 127 -9.51 16.68 -5.69
C VAL A 127 -8.00 16.69 -5.48
N THR A 128 -7.26 17.05 -6.52
CA THR A 128 -5.81 17.14 -6.48
C THR A 128 -5.41 18.60 -6.58
N GLU A 129 -4.55 19.02 -5.66
CA GLU A 129 -4.11 20.41 -5.50
C GLU A 129 -2.60 20.54 -5.77
N ALA A 130 -2.19 21.63 -6.41
CA ALA A 130 -0.79 21.97 -6.64
C ALA A 130 -0.43 23.41 -6.27
N ASP A 131 -1.40 24.25 -5.88
CA ASP A 131 -1.13 25.60 -5.39
C ASP A 131 -0.40 25.51 -4.03
N PRO A 132 0.85 26.02 -3.92
CA PRO A 132 1.61 25.99 -2.67
C PRO A 132 0.88 26.62 -1.48
N THR A 133 0.05 27.64 -1.71
CA THR A 133 -0.71 28.31 -0.66
C THR A 133 -1.78 27.39 -0.07
N LEU A 134 -2.52 26.68 -0.93
CA LEU A 134 -3.51 25.69 -0.52
C LEU A 134 -2.84 24.43 0.05
N LEU A 135 -1.70 24.01 -0.49
CA LEU A 135 -0.92 22.90 0.08
C LEU A 135 -0.44 23.19 1.49
N LYS A 136 -0.01 24.43 1.77
CA LYS A 136 0.32 24.88 3.13
C LYS A 136 -0.90 24.75 4.06
N ASP A 137 -2.06 25.19 3.58
CA ASP A 137 -3.30 25.06 4.35
C ASP A 137 -3.66 23.59 4.62
N ILE A 138 -3.58 22.72 3.61
CA ILE A 138 -3.91 21.28 3.73
C ILE A 138 -2.94 20.57 4.68
N PHE A 139 -1.63 20.78 4.53
CA PHE A 139 -0.62 20.00 5.25
C PHE A 139 -0.18 20.61 6.58
N ILE A 140 -0.39 21.90 6.81
CA ILE A 140 0.07 22.61 8.01
C ILE A 140 -1.11 23.23 8.74
N THR A 141 -1.68 24.31 8.22
CA THR A 141 -2.65 25.17 8.93
C THR A 141 -3.93 24.44 9.34
N LYS A 142 -4.44 23.56 8.48
CA LYS A 142 -5.74 22.88 8.61
C LYS A 142 -5.61 21.37 8.54
N SER A 143 -4.42 20.84 8.86
CA SER A 143 -4.09 19.41 8.74
C SER A 143 -5.02 18.49 9.54
N GLU A 144 -5.64 18.98 10.62
CA GLU A 144 -6.62 18.25 11.43
C GLU A 144 -7.91 17.88 10.67
N TYR A 145 -8.25 18.60 9.61
CA TYR A 145 -9.41 18.30 8.77
C TYR A 145 -9.11 17.29 7.66
N PHE A 146 -7.84 16.93 7.46
CA PHE A 146 -7.40 16.04 6.40
C PHE A 146 -6.84 14.74 6.97
N GLU A 147 -7.61 13.66 6.83
CA GLU A 147 -7.13 12.34 7.19
C GLU A 147 -6.34 11.68 6.06
N LYS A 148 -5.42 10.78 6.46
CA LYS A 148 -4.78 9.87 5.51
C LYS A 148 -5.82 8.99 4.84
N ILE A 149 -5.66 8.82 3.52
CA ILE A 149 -6.44 7.86 2.74
C ILE A 149 -6.04 6.46 3.18
N ASP A 150 -7.02 5.56 3.34
CA ASP A 150 -6.74 4.17 3.66
C ASP A 150 -6.02 3.49 2.49
N SER A 151 -4.90 2.83 2.78
CA SER A 151 -4.11 2.15 1.76
C SER A 151 -4.90 1.05 1.07
N PRO A 152 -4.80 0.93 -0.26
CA PRO A 152 -5.33 -0.21 -1.00
C PRO A 152 -4.84 -1.54 -0.42
N PHE A 153 -5.63 -2.61 -0.54
CA PHE A 153 -5.34 -3.90 0.08
C PHE A 153 -3.90 -4.41 -0.18
N LEU A 154 -3.42 -4.36 -1.42
CA LEU A 154 -2.09 -4.83 -1.77
C LEU A 154 -0.98 -3.97 -1.15
N LEU A 155 -1.19 -2.65 -1.06
CA LEU A 155 -0.28 -1.73 -0.39
C LEU A 155 -0.30 -1.94 1.14
N LYS A 156 -1.48 -2.13 1.72
CA LYS A 156 -1.64 -2.42 3.15
C LYS A 156 -0.91 -3.71 3.57
N LYS A 157 -0.76 -4.68 2.67
CA LYS A 157 0.01 -5.90 2.93
C LYS A 157 1.51 -5.66 3.09
N LEU A 158 2.04 -4.65 2.40
CA LEU A 158 3.42 -4.18 2.53
C LEU A 158 3.60 -3.31 3.79
N GLU A 159 2.73 -2.33 3.98
CA GLU A 159 2.86 -1.32 5.04
C GLU A 159 2.41 -1.83 6.42
N GLY A 160 1.54 -2.84 6.46
CA GLY A 160 0.88 -3.31 7.66
C GLY A 160 0.09 -2.22 8.38
N ASP A 161 -0.21 -2.45 9.65
CA ASP A 161 -0.75 -1.42 10.56
C ASP A 161 0.40 -0.63 11.23
N GLY A 162 1.37 -0.20 10.41
CA GLY A 162 2.54 0.58 10.83
C GLY A 162 2.33 2.09 10.78
N LEU A 163 3.40 2.85 10.97
CA LEU A 163 3.36 4.32 11.05
C LEU A 163 2.75 5.01 9.82
N LEU A 164 2.87 4.40 8.64
CA LEU A 164 2.28 4.91 7.41
C LEU A 164 0.75 4.94 7.49
N ASN A 165 0.13 3.89 8.03
CA ASN A 165 -1.32 3.71 8.10
C ASN A 165 -1.97 4.15 9.41
N LEU A 166 -1.24 4.16 10.52
CA LEU A 166 -1.79 4.58 11.81
C LEU A 166 -2.23 6.05 11.78
N LYS A 167 -3.30 6.33 12.54
CA LYS A 167 -3.89 7.66 12.74
C LYS A 167 -4.03 7.97 14.24
N GLY A 168 -4.18 9.25 14.58
CA GLY A 168 -4.48 9.73 15.93
C GLY A 168 -3.48 9.31 17.01
N ILE A 169 -3.99 8.94 18.19
CA ILE A 169 -3.19 8.65 19.40
C ILE A 169 -2.21 7.49 19.17
N LYS A 170 -2.64 6.43 18.48
CA LYS A 170 -1.76 5.28 18.18
C LYS A 170 -0.58 5.68 17.30
N TRP A 171 -0.83 6.51 16.29
CA TRP A 171 0.24 7.07 15.45
C TRP A 171 1.20 7.93 16.27
N ALA A 172 0.67 8.86 17.09
CA ALA A 172 1.48 9.75 17.90
C ALA A 172 2.38 8.95 18.87
N HIS A 173 1.84 7.89 19.47
CA HIS A 173 2.60 6.97 20.32
C HIS A 173 3.73 6.27 19.54
N HIS A 174 3.42 5.60 18.43
CA HIS A 174 4.42 4.89 17.63
C HIS A 174 5.51 5.85 17.11
N ARG A 175 5.12 7.07 16.68
CA ARG A 175 6.05 8.11 16.26
C ARG A 175 7.01 8.48 17.38
N LYS A 176 6.48 8.70 18.60
CA LYS A 176 7.27 9.02 19.79
C LYS A 176 8.31 7.94 20.11
N VAL A 177 7.92 6.67 19.99
CA VAL A 177 8.80 5.52 20.29
C VAL A 177 9.99 5.47 19.34
N ILE A 178 9.78 5.69 18.03
CA ILE A 178 10.84 5.58 17.03
C ILE A 178 11.65 6.85 16.83
N SER A 179 11.10 8.03 17.15
CA SER A 179 11.74 9.32 16.90
C SER A 179 13.19 9.43 17.41
N PRO A 180 13.53 8.93 18.61
CA PRO A 180 14.91 8.98 19.10
C PRO A 180 15.92 8.31 18.17
N ALA A 181 15.55 7.25 17.44
CA ALA A 181 16.44 6.58 16.48
C ALA A 181 16.92 7.52 15.36
N PHE A 182 16.18 8.60 15.11
CA PHE A 182 16.46 9.60 14.08
C PHE A 182 16.97 10.93 14.63
N TYR A 183 17.37 10.98 15.91
CA TYR A 183 18.04 12.16 16.47
C TYR A 183 19.47 12.28 15.93
N LEU A 184 19.96 13.51 15.87
CA LEU A 184 21.27 13.83 15.27
C LEU A 184 22.41 12.96 15.82
N GLU A 185 22.39 12.68 17.12
CA GLU A 185 23.38 11.82 17.79
C GLU A 185 23.40 10.40 17.21
N ASN A 186 22.23 9.82 16.96
CA ASN A 186 22.11 8.48 16.38
C ASN A 186 22.36 8.48 14.87
N LEU A 187 21.96 9.55 14.16
CA LEU A 187 22.24 9.70 12.73
C LEU A 187 23.74 9.81 12.44
N LYS A 188 24.51 10.50 13.29
CA LYS A 188 25.98 10.60 13.16
C LYS A 188 26.66 9.22 13.13
N LEU A 189 26.08 8.23 13.79
CA LEU A 189 26.62 6.86 13.85
C LEU A 189 26.40 6.11 12.53
N MET A 190 25.47 6.54 11.69
CA MET A 190 25.23 5.97 10.35
C MET A 190 26.25 6.45 9.32
N VAL A 191 26.79 7.67 9.46
CA VAL A 191 27.74 8.28 8.53
C VAL A 191 28.95 7.38 8.21
N PRO A 192 29.68 6.81 9.18
CA PRO A 192 30.81 5.92 8.87
C PRO A 192 30.37 4.64 8.16
N LEU A 193 29.18 4.11 8.46
CA LEU A 193 28.65 2.92 7.78
C LEU A 193 28.38 3.21 6.30
N ILE A 194 27.79 4.37 6.00
CA ILE A 194 27.58 4.84 4.63
C ILE A 194 28.92 4.99 3.90
N GLY A 195 29.91 5.63 4.54
CA GLY A 195 31.24 5.84 3.97
C GLY A 195 31.93 4.53 3.60
N VAL A 196 31.92 3.54 4.50
CA VAL A 196 32.51 2.21 4.24
C VAL A 196 31.80 1.48 3.10
N SER A 197 30.47 1.51 3.06
CA SER A 197 29.68 0.89 1.98
C SER A 197 29.93 1.56 0.63
N MET A 198 30.01 2.90 0.59
CA MET A 198 30.35 3.66 -0.62
C MET A 198 31.77 3.39 -1.10
N GLU A 199 32.75 3.35 -0.20
CA GLU A 199 34.14 3.04 -0.55
C GLU A 199 34.27 1.62 -1.15
N LYS A 200 33.55 0.64 -0.57
CA LYS A 200 33.47 -0.73 -1.11
C LYS A 200 32.92 -0.74 -2.54
N MET A 201 31.84 -0.01 -2.80
CA MET A 201 31.26 0.13 -4.15
C MET A 201 32.25 0.77 -5.12
N LEU A 202 32.85 1.91 -4.76
CA LEU A 202 33.79 2.63 -5.62
C LEU A 202 35.01 1.77 -5.98
N LYS A 203 35.53 0.98 -5.03
CA LYS A 203 36.61 0.02 -5.31
C LYS A 203 36.19 -1.04 -6.31
N GLN A 204 34.95 -1.51 -6.28
CA GLN A 204 34.43 -2.47 -7.25
C GLN A 204 34.27 -1.83 -8.63
N TRP A 205 33.79 -0.60 -8.72
CA TRP A 205 33.73 0.15 -9.98
C TRP A 205 35.13 0.38 -10.57
N LEU A 206 36.10 0.79 -9.74
CA LEU A 206 37.50 0.92 -10.17
C LEU A 206 38.05 -0.39 -10.73
N LYS A 207 37.76 -1.52 -10.07
CA LYS A 207 38.17 -2.84 -10.55
C LYS A 207 37.55 -3.20 -11.90
N LEU A 208 36.27 -2.89 -12.10
CA LEU A 208 35.58 -3.11 -13.39
C LEU A 208 36.21 -2.27 -14.50
N MET A 209 36.54 -1.01 -14.20
CA MET A 209 37.23 -0.11 -15.13
C MET A 209 38.66 -0.55 -15.44
N SER A 210 39.39 -1.12 -14.48
CA SER A 210 40.75 -1.63 -14.70
C SER A 210 40.80 -2.98 -15.43
N SER A 211 39.66 -3.69 -15.53
CA SER A 211 39.58 -5.00 -16.21
C SER A 211 39.23 -4.92 -17.69
N SER A 212 38.87 -3.75 -18.22
CA SER A 212 38.67 -3.55 -19.66
C SER A 212 40.02 -3.39 -20.35
N GLU A 213 40.37 -4.31 -21.26
CA GLU A 213 41.66 -4.39 -21.96
C GLU A 213 41.92 -3.26 -22.98
N ASP A 214 40.92 -2.42 -23.28
CA ASP A 214 41.05 -1.30 -24.22
C ASP A 214 41.34 0.02 -23.51
N ASP A 215 42.56 0.53 -23.69
CA ASP A 215 43.07 1.82 -23.21
C ASP A 215 42.34 2.98 -23.92
N GLY A 216 41.16 3.33 -23.41
CA GLY A 216 40.27 4.35 -23.96
C GLY A 216 38.79 3.97 -24.05
N SER A 217 38.43 2.72 -23.72
CA SER A 217 37.02 2.30 -23.69
C SER A 217 36.27 2.94 -22.51
N LYS A 218 35.14 3.60 -22.81
CA LYS A 218 34.25 4.14 -21.79
C LYS A 218 33.41 3.00 -21.22
N VAL A 219 33.47 2.79 -19.90
CA VAL A 219 32.65 1.80 -19.21
C VAL A 219 31.34 2.47 -18.76
N GLU A 220 30.22 1.96 -19.27
CA GLU A 220 28.89 2.32 -18.79
C GLU A 220 28.49 1.41 -17.63
N ILE A 221 28.05 1.99 -16.51
CA ILE A 221 27.67 1.25 -15.30
C ILE A 221 26.23 1.64 -14.94
N ASP A 222 25.32 0.66 -14.91
CA ASP A 222 24.01 0.84 -14.28
C ASP A 222 24.20 0.91 -12.77
N VAL A 223 23.87 2.07 -12.19
CA VAL A 223 24.07 2.39 -10.77
C VAL A 223 22.84 2.12 -9.91
N SER A 224 21.69 1.78 -10.51
CA SER A 224 20.40 1.64 -9.80
C SER A 224 20.46 0.57 -8.72
N GLU A 225 20.90 -0.63 -9.08
CA GLU A 225 21.04 -1.76 -8.15
C GLU A 225 22.09 -1.47 -7.07
N TRP A 226 23.16 -0.74 -7.41
CA TRP A 226 24.22 -0.38 -6.48
C TRP A 226 23.72 0.54 -5.37
N PHE A 227 22.99 1.59 -5.72
CA PHE A 227 22.41 2.51 -4.73
C PHE A 227 21.35 1.83 -3.87
N GLN A 228 20.54 0.94 -4.46
CA GLN A 228 19.61 0.13 -3.69
C GLN A 228 20.35 -0.75 -2.68
N ASN A 229 21.38 -1.49 -3.11
CA ASN A 229 22.17 -2.36 -2.24
C ASN A 229 22.85 -1.58 -1.10
N ILE A 230 23.38 -0.38 -1.36
CA ILE A 230 23.95 0.47 -0.30
C ILE A 230 22.89 0.86 0.72
N ALA A 231 21.71 1.29 0.27
CA ALA A 231 20.63 1.68 1.17
C ALA A 231 20.18 0.49 2.04
N GLU A 232 20.03 -0.69 1.44
CA GLU A 232 19.67 -1.92 2.14
C GLU A 232 20.76 -2.34 3.15
N GLU A 233 22.04 -2.26 2.78
CA GLU A 233 23.17 -2.60 3.66
C GLU A 233 23.27 -1.64 4.85
N VAL A 234 23.15 -0.34 4.61
CA VAL A 234 23.18 0.68 5.65
C VAL A 234 21.99 0.51 6.59
N MET A 235 20.79 0.29 6.07
CA MET A 235 19.59 0.09 6.91
C MET A 235 19.63 -1.23 7.69
N ALA A 236 20.11 -2.32 7.09
CA ALA A 236 20.34 -3.58 7.79
C ALA A 236 21.23 -3.39 9.03
N ARG A 237 22.34 -2.66 8.87
CA ARG A 237 23.30 -2.42 9.95
C ARG A 237 22.84 -1.37 10.96
N ALA A 238 22.30 -0.26 10.49
CA ALA A 238 21.98 0.89 11.34
C ALA A 238 20.63 0.75 12.05
N ALA A 239 19.60 0.21 11.36
CA ALA A 239 18.25 0.12 11.92
C ALA A 239 17.98 -1.21 12.63
N PHE A 240 18.51 -2.31 12.10
CA PHE A 240 18.25 -3.66 12.63
C PHE A 240 19.46 -4.30 13.28
N GLY A 241 20.62 -3.72 13.08
CA GLY A 241 21.85 -4.23 13.64
C GLY A 241 22.29 -5.60 13.11
N ILE A 242 21.89 -5.95 11.89
CA ILE A 242 22.18 -7.25 11.26
C ILE A 242 23.20 -7.12 10.13
N SER A 243 23.83 -8.24 9.79
CA SER A 243 24.66 -8.36 8.59
C SER A 243 23.77 -8.42 7.36
N TYR A 244 24.04 -7.55 6.38
CA TYR A 244 23.31 -7.56 5.10
C TYR A 244 23.48 -8.88 4.36
N GLU A 245 24.70 -9.39 4.26
CA GLU A 245 25.00 -10.61 3.49
C GLU A 245 24.38 -11.87 4.09
N GLU A 246 24.35 -11.97 5.43
CA GLU A 246 23.90 -13.19 6.12
C GLU A 246 22.38 -13.21 6.35
N GLU A 247 21.79 -12.07 6.75
CA GLU A 247 20.39 -12.02 7.20
C GLU A 247 19.55 -10.99 6.42
N GLY A 248 20.13 -9.82 6.10
CA GLY A 248 19.38 -8.71 5.49
C GLY A 248 18.92 -8.98 4.05
N ARG A 249 19.81 -9.48 3.19
CA ARG A 249 19.60 -9.64 1.75
C ARG A 249 18.38 -10.50 1.41
N ALA A 250 18.16 -11.58 2.17
CA ALA A 250 16.99 -12.44 1.98
C ALA A 250 15.68 -11.69 2.28
N ILE A 251 15.66 -10.89 3.36
CA ILE A 251 14.49 -10.11 3.77
C ILE A 251 14.18 -9.01 2.75
N TYR A 252 15.20 -8.25 2.33
CA TYR A 252 15.02 -7.20 1.34
C TYR A 252 14.57 -7.74 -0.02
N LYS A 253 15.05 -8.92 -0.44
CA LYS A 253 14.54 -9.59 -1.65
C LYS A 253 13.04 -9.90 -1.56
N LEU A 254 12.57 -10.40 -0.43
CA LEU A 254 11.14 -10.63 -0.21
C LEU A 254 10.36 -9.32 -0.22
N GLN A 255 10.89 -8.27 0.42
CA GLN A 255 10.29 -6.94 0.44
C GLN A 255 10.19 -6.34 -0.96
N ALA A 256 11.22 -6.47 -1.80
CA ALA A 256 11.22 -6.00 -3.18
C ALA A 256 10.15 -6.72 -4.02
N GLN A 257 10.00 -8.04 -3.85
CA GLN A 257 8.90 -8.78 -4.48
C GLN A 257 7.53 -8.28 -4.01
N GLN A 258 7.37 -8.00 -2.72
CA GLN A 258 6.13 -7.47 -2.17
C GLN A 258 5.84 -6.04 -2.68
N MET A 259 6.87 -5.21 -2.83
CA MET A 259 6.77 -3.86 -3.38
C MET A 259 6.28 -3.87 -4.83
N ALA A 260 6.72 -4.83 -5.66
CA ALA A 260 6.22 -4.99 -7.02
C ALA A 260 4.70 -5.30 -7.06
N TYR A 261 4.18 -6.04 -6.07
CA TYR A 261 2.73 -6.24 -5.95
C TYR A 261 1.99 -5.02 -5.40
N ALA A 262 2.61 -4.29 -4.47
CA ALA A 262 2.05 -3.05 -3.94
C ALA A 262 1.95 -1.96 -5.03
N ALA A 263 2.93 -1.87 -5.94
CA ALA A 263 2.88 -0.95 -7.08
C ALA A 263 1.64 -1.19 -7.97
N LYS A 264 1.30 -2.47 -8.22
CA LYS A 264 0.09 -2.86 -8.97
C LYS A 264 -1.23 -2.43 -8.29
N ALA A 265 -1.19 -2.04 -7.02
CA ALA A 265 -2.37 -1.54 -6.31
C ALA A 265 -2.86 -0.19 -6.87
N PHE A 266 -1.95 0.61 -7.42
CA PHE A 266 -2.28 1.93 -7.96
C PHE A 266 -2.88 1.87 -9.37
N GLU A 267 -2.72 0.75 -10.07
CA GLU A 267 -3.26 0.53 -11.42
C GLU A 267 -4.65 -0.12 -11.42
N LYS A 268 -5.05 -0.76 -10.33
CA LYS A 268 -6.28 -1.56 -10.25
C LYS A 268 -7.41 -0.77 -9.58
N ILE A 269 -8.63 -0.94 -10.09
CA ILE A 269 -9.84 -0.49 -9.39
C ILE A 269 -9.96 -1.28 -8.07
N PHE A 270 -10.33 -0.58 -7.00
CA PHE A 270 -10.76 -1.24 -5.78
C PHE A 270 -12.06 -2.02 -6.03
N THR A 271 -11.95 -3.34 -6.10
CA THR A 271 -13.10 -4.25 -6.20
C THR A 271 -13.40 -4.86 -4.82
N PRO A 272 -14.56 -4.54 -4.22
CA PRO A 272 -14.97 -5.16 -2.96
C PRO A 272 -14.93 -6.69 -3.06
N GLY A 273 -14.39 -7.36 -2.03
CA GLY A 273 -14.31 -8.83 -1.98
C GLY A 273 -13.16 -9.47 -2.74
N TYR A 274 -12.56 -8.79 -3.73
CA TYR A 274 -11.43 -9.33 -4.52
C TYR A 274 -10.24 -9.76 -3.66
N ARG A 275 -10.03 -9.06 -2.53
CA ARG A 275 -8.99 -9.36 -1.55
C ARG A 275 -9.09 -10.74 -0.90
N PHE A 276 -10.26 -11.39 -0.94
CA PHE A 276 -10.49 -12.70 -0.34
C PHE A 276 -10.42 -13.85 -1.36
N LEU A 277 -10.41 -13.52 -2.66
CA LEU A 277 -10.35 -14.51 -3.71
C LEU A 277 -8.93 -15.11 -3.78
N PRO A 278 -8.78 -16.44 -3.92
CA PRO A 278 -7.48 -17.10 -3.96
C PRO A 278 -6.84 -16.98 -5.36
N THR A 279 -6.69 -15.75 -5.86
CA THR A 279 -5.98 -15.45 -7.11
C THR A 279 -4.48 -15.64 -6.93
N GLU A 280 -3.75 -15.86 -8.02
CA GLU A 280 -2.28 -16.01 -7.98
C GLU A 280 -1.60 -14.80 -7.30
N THR A 281 -2.03 -13.59 -7.64
CA THR A 281 -1.53 -12.35 -7.01
C THR A 281 -1.76 -12.36 -5.50
N ASN A 282 -2.97 -12.68 -5.04
CA ASN A 282 -3.30 -12.69 -3.62
C ASN A 282 -2.54 -13.78 -2.87
N ARG A 283 -2.45 -15.00 -3.44
CA ARG A 283 -1.68 -16.11 -2.87
C ARG A 283 -0.21 -15.75 -2.70
N ASN A 284 0.40 -15.14 -3.72
CA ASN A 284 1.78 -14.68 -3.66
C ASN A 284 1.96 -13.57 -2.60
N CYS A 285 1.04 -12.61 -2.53
CA CYS A 285 1.08 -11.57 -1.50
C CYS A 285 0.98 -12.14 -0.07
N TRP A 286 0.07 -13.10 0.16
CA TRP A 286 -0.07 -13.75 1.46
C TRP A 286 1.16 -14.58 1.84
N ARG A 287 1.74 -15.29 0.87
CA ARG A 287 2.99 -16.04 1.04
C ARG A 287 4.13 -15.09 1.45
N LEU A 288 4.32 -14.00 0.70
CA LEU A 288 5.36 -13.01 0.99
C LEU A 288 5.18 -12.34 2.35
N GLU A 289 3.96 -11.91 2.67
CA GLU A 289 3.64 -11.32 3.98
C GLU A 289 3.99 -12.28 5.12
N LYS A 290 3.68 -13.57 4.96
CA LYS A 290 4.00 -14.61 5.94
C LYS A 290 5.51 -14.79 6.10
N GLU A 291 6.23 -14.99 5.00
CA GLU A 291 7.69 -15.19 5.01
C GLU A 291 8.45 -13.98 5.59
N ILE A 292 8.03 -12.76 5.24
CA ILE A 292 8.60 -11.53 5.78
C ILE A 292 8.33 -11.42 7.29
N ARG A 293 7.08 -11.66 7.70
CA ARG A 293 6.70 -11.65 9.13
C ARG A 293 7.50 -12.66 9.94
N GLU A 294 7.65 -13.88 9.44
CA GLU A 294 8.45 -14.92 10.10
C GLU A 294 9.92 -14.50 10.23
N SER A 295 10.49 -13.92 9.17
CA SER A 295 11.89 -13.46 9.17
C SER A 295 12.11 -12.32 10.17
N ILE A 296 11.23 -11.32 10.19
CA ILE A 296 11.31 -10.20 11.16
C ILE A 296 11.07 -10.70 12.58
N THR A 297 10.17 -11.66 12.79
CA THR A 297 9.91 -12.24 14.12
C THR A 297 11.14 -12.96 14.65
N LYS A 298 11.83 -13.76 13.81
CA LYS A 298 13.10 -14.40 14.17
C LYS A 298 14.16 -13.38 14.60
N LEU A 299 14.25 -12.24 13.92
CA LEU A 299 15.16 -11.15 14.31
C LEU A 299 14.83 -10.57 15.69
N ILE A 300 13.53 -10.32 15.94
CA ILE A 300 13.04 -9.82 17.24
C ILE A 300 13.36 -10.83 18.34
N ASP A 301 13.09 -12.12 18.12
CA ASP A 301 13.29 -13.17 19.11
C ASP A 301 14.78 -13.39 19.41
N LYS A 302 15.62 -13.42 18.37
CA LYS A 302 17.09 -13.45 18.53
C LYS A 302 17.56 -12.29 19.41
N ARG A 303 17.08 -11.08 19.13
CA ARG A 303 17.44 -9.87 19.90
C ARG A 303 16.97 -9.94 21.35
N ARG A 304 15.75 -10.40 21.59
CA ARG A 304 15.22 -10.59 22.95
C ARG A 304 16.07 -11.59 23.73
N ASN A 305 16.36 -12.74 23.13
CA ASN A 305 17.12 -13.80 23.79
C ASN A 305 18.55 -13.36 24.13
N THR A 306 19.26 -12.66 23.24
CA THR A 306 20.61 -12.14 23.54
C THR A 306 20.61 -11.21 24.76
N LYS A 307 19.55 -10.41 24.93
CA LYS A 307 19.42 -9.47 26.06
C LYS A 307 19.11 -10.16 27.39
N TYR A 308 18.35 -11.27 27.35
CA TYR A 308 18.03 -12.07 28.55
C TYR A 308 19.14 -13.07 28.92
N SER A 309 19.97 -13.50 27.97
CA SER A 309 21.13 -14.39 28.22
C SER A 309 22.37 -13.69 28.79
N SER A 310 22.30 -12.39 29.12
CA SER A 310 23.34 -11.67 29.86
C SER A 310 22.95 -11.38 31.34
N PRO A 311 22.78 -12.38 32.22
CA PRO A 311 22.60 -12.18 33.65
C PRO A 311 23.93 -12.14 34.42
N ILE A 312 25.01 -11.59 33.83
CA ILE A 312 26.24 -11.28 34.56
C ILE A 312 26.43 -9.77 34.51
N LYS A 313 25.89 -9.10 35.52
CA LYS A 313 26.35 -7.78 35.96
C LYS A 313 27.80 -7.93 36.42
N MET A 314 28.73 -7.84 35.49
CA MET A 314 30.12 -7.50 35.81
C MET A 314 30.33 -6.09 35.28
N TYR A 315 30.84 -5.22 36.16
CA TYR A 315 31.27 -3.87 35.82
C TYR A 315 32.13 -3.90 34.56
N SER A 316 31.51 -3.57 33.42
CA SER A 316 32.22 -3.22 32.21
C SER A 316 31.65 -1.87 31.78
N PRO A 317 32.48 -0.82 31.68
CA PRO A 317 32.01 0.47 31.27
C PRO A 317 31.60 0.37 29.81
N VAL A 318 30.30 0.49 29.54
CA VAL A 318 29.78 0.84 28.20
C VAL A 318 30.27 -0.10 27.08
N SER A 319 29.70 -1.31 26.97
CA SER A 319 29.76 -2.07 25.71
C SER A 319 28.72 -1.52 24.74
N SER A 320 28.94 -0.28 24.29
CA SER A 320 28.01 0.54 23.51
C SER A 320 27.90 0.07 22.06
N ARG A 321 27.02 -0.90 21.81
CA ARG A 321 26.25 -0.80 20.57
C ARG A 321 25.25 0.36 20.77
N PRO A 322 25.24 1.38 19.90
CA PRO A 322 24.18 2.37 19.97
C PRO A 322 22.83 1.69 19.77
N ASN A 323 21.81 2.13 20.51
CA ASN A 323 20.46 1.59 20.36
C ASN A 323 20.04 1.80 18.91
N ASP A 324 19.80 0.69 18.20
CA ASP A 324 19.27 0.74 16.85
C ASP A 324 17.75 0.92 16.86
N LEU A 325 17.14 1.13 15.70
CA LEU A 325 15.69 1.33 15.58
C LEU A 325 14.91 0.16 16.21
N LEU A 326 15.38 -1.07 16.02
CA LEU A 326 14.76 -2.26 16.61
C LEU A 326 14.80 -2.23 18.14
N ASP A 327 15.91 -1.78 18.74
CA ASP A 327 16.03 -1.62 20.19
C ASP A 327 15.02 -0.58 20.74
N PHE A 328 14.83 0.54 20.03
CA PHE A 328 13.81 1.53 20.40
C PHE A 328 12.39 0.94 20.33
N MET A 329 12.08 0.15 19.30
CA MET A 329 10.77 -0.51 19.17
C MET A 329 10.53 -1.54 20.28
N ILE A 330 11.51 -2.40 20.58
CA ILE A 330 11.39 -3.41 21.65
C ILE A 330 11.24 -2.74 23.02
N SER A 331 12.03 -1.70 23.30
CA SER A 331 11.95 -0.98 24.58
C SER A 331 10.65 -0.20 24.74
N GLY A 332 10.14 0.42 23.66
CA GLY A 332 8.84 1.08 23.65
C GLY A 332 7.70 0.11 23.99
N PHE A 333 7.67 -1.05 23.32
CA PHE A 333 6.69 -2.11 23.58
C PHE A 333 6.74 -2.62 25.03
N ASN A 334 7.93 -2.81 25.60
CA ASN A 334 8.06 -3.26 26.98
C ASN A 334 7.57 -2.22 28.00
N LYS A 335 7.80 -0.91 27.75
CA LYS A 335 7.28 0.17 28.59
C LYS A 335 5.76 0.23 28.57
N GLU A 336 5.15 0.00 27.41
CA GLU A 336 3.70 -0.07 27.24
C GLU A 336 3.09 -1.23 28.05
N ASN A 337 3.66 -2.44 27.93
CA ASN A 337 3.18 -3.61 28.68
C ASN A 337 3.38 -3.49 30.19
N ALA A 338 4.35 -2.69 30.64
CA ALA A 338 4.57 -2.38 32.05
C ALA A 338 3.61 -1.30 32.60
N GLY A 339 2.67 -0.79 31.79
CA GLY A 339 1.72 0.27 32.20
C GLY A 339 2.34 1.66 32.29
N ILE A 340 3.58 1.85 31.80
CA ILE A 340 4.28 3.14 31.80
C ILE A 340 3.88 3.88 30.51
N THR A 341 2.67 4.40 30.48
CA THR A 341 2.24 5.29 29.39
C THR A 341 2.83 6.68 29.63
N ASN A 342 3.78 7.07 28.79
CA ASN A 342 4.31 8.43 28.82
C ASN A 342 3.21 9.42 28.40
N PRO A 343 3.18 10.64 28.96
CA PRO A 343 2.17 11.64 28.60
C PRO A 343 2.16 11.90 27.08
N PRO A 344 0.99 12.26 26.52
CA PRO A 344 0.86 12.54 25.10
C PRO A 344 1.89 13.59 24.66
N LEU A 345 2.41 13.44 23.43
CA LEU A 345 3.26 14.48 22.84
C LEU A 345 2.49 15.80 22.79
N PRO A 346 3.14 16.94 23.08
CA PRO A 346 2.55 18.22 22.70
C PRO A 346 2.31 18.23 21.18
N PRO A 347 1.30 18.96 20.71
CA PRO A 347 1.07 19.12 19.27
C PRO A 347 2.36 19.62 18.60
N PRO A 348 2.61 19.25 17.33
CA PRO A 348 3.75 19.76 16.59
C PRO A 348 3.75 21.31 16.65
N PRO A 349 4.94 21.95 16.67
CA PRO A 349 5.02 23.40 16.69
C PRO A 349 4.27 23.97 15.47
N LEU A 350 3.42 24.97 15.76
CA LEU A 350 2.52 25.68 14.84
C LEU A 350 3.24 26.24 13.60
#